data_AF-A0A382UGM2-F1
#
_entry.id   AF-A0A382UGM2-F1
#
_cell.length_a   1.000
_cell.length_b   1.000
_cell.length_c   1.000
_cell.angle_alpha   90.00
_cell.angle_beta   90.00
_cell.angle_gamma   90.00
#
_symmetry.space_group_name_H-M   'P 1'
#
loop_
_entity.id
_entity.type
_entity.pdbx_description
1 polymer ?
#
loop_
_entity_poly.entity_id
_entity_poly.type
_entity_poly.pdbx_seq_one_letter_code
_entity_poly.pdbx_strand_id
1 'polypeptide(L)'
;MVYNNHALTLKNLEHLIALGYRENILLFDNGSDPSFESSAQKLEIRYHREPENIFVNPAWNIIFIQENCDYLTLLNNDCFILSPNYFTDVLDHMQNNDIGISSCKTKNIMQLNTELKTDNFFFFYKENKKLKFIANARRQGWLMT
;
A
#
# COMPACT_ATOMS: atom_id res chain seq x y z
N MET A 1 -15.00 -16.41 -4.70
CA MET A 1 -14.59 -16.39 -3.28
C MET A 1 -13.07 -16.33 -3.25
N VAL A 2 -12.53 -15.25 -2.68
CA VAL A 2 -11.16 -14.79 -2.92
C VAL A 2 -10.19 -15.43 -1.93
N TYR A 3 -9.94 -16.73 -2.08
CA TYR A 3 -8.96 -17.45 -1.25
C TYR A 3 -7.50 -16.97 -1.46
N ASN A 4 -7.22 -16.22 -2.54
CA ASN A 4 -5.88 -15.75 -2.89
C ASN A 4 -5.43 -14.45 -2.21
N ASN A 5 -6.32 -13.68 -1.58
CA ASN A 5 -5.95 -12.36 -1.05
C ASN A 5 -5.13 -12.47 0.25
N HIS A 6 -5.32 -13.51 1.05
CA HIS A 6 -4.60 -13.65 2.33
C HIS A 6 -3.09 -13.79 2.08
N ALA A 7 -2.68 -14.75 1.26
CA ALA A 7 -1.28 -14.96 0.89
C ALA A 7 -0.66 -13.75 0.18
N LEU A 8 -1.43 -13.07 -0.68
CA LEU A 8 -0.97 -11.87 -1.38
C LEU A 8 -0.70 -10.72 -0.41
N THR A 9 -1.60 -10.51 0.55
CA THR A 9 -1.47 -9.50 1.60
C THR A 9 -0.22 -9.73 2.42
N LEU A 10 0.01 -10.97 2.89
CA LEU A 10 1.20 -11.31 3.66
C LEU A 10 2.50 -11.05 2.89
N LYS A 11 2.53 -11.42 1.60
CA LYS A 11 3.69 -11.13 0.74
C LYS A 11 3.94 -9.63 0.58
N ASN A 12 2.88 -8.83 0.45
CA ASN A 12 3.01 -7.38 0.33
C ASN A 12 3.55 -6.76 1.64
N LEU A 13 3.09 -7.25 2.80
CA LEU A 13 3.59 -6.83 4.10
C LEU A 13 5.08 -7.19 4.28
N GLU A 14 5.48 -8.43 3.97
CA GLU A 14 6.87 -8.86 4.01
C GLU A 14 7.76 -8.00 3.10
N HIS A 15 7.26 -7.64 1.92
CA HIS A 15 7.95 -6.76 0.99
C HIS A 15 8.15 -5.35 1.55
N LEU A 16 7.10 -4.72 2.10
CA LEU A 16 7.20 -3.40 2.73
C LEU A 16 8.17 -3.41 3.93
N ILE A 17 8.16 -4.49 4.71
CA ILE A 17 9.11 -4.69 5.81
C ILE A 17 10.55 -4.81 5.28
N ALA A 18 10.77 -5.57 4.20
CA ALA A 18 12.09 -5.70 3.57
C ALA A 18 12.61 -4.36 3.00
N LEU A 19 11.72 -3.45 2.62
CA LEU A 19 12.06 -2.09 2.23
C LEU A 19 12.33 -1.13 3.42
N GLY A 20 12.16 -1.60 4.66
CA GLY A 20 12.46 -0.83 5.88
C GLY A 20 11.28 -0.09 6.50
N TYR A 21 10.04 -0.36 6.07
CA TYR A 21 8.86 0.39 6.51
C TYR A 21 8.06 -0.26 7.64
N ARG A 22 8.63 -1.24 8.37
CA ARG A 22 7.91 -2.03 9.41
C ARG A 22 7.10 -1.16 10.37
N GLU A 23 7.75 -0.17 10.99
CA GLU A 23 7.16 0.69 12.02
C GLU A 23 6.05 1.62 11.48
N ASN A 24 5.96 1.78 10.15
CA ASN A 24 4.98 2.63 9.49
C ASN A 24 3.74 1.87 9.02
N ILE A 25 3.68 0.56 9.21
CA ILE A 25 2.59 -0.28 8.71
C ILE A 25 1.51 -0.43 9.79
N LEU A 26 0.30 0.02 9.45
CA LEU A 26 -0.94 -0.44 10.06
C LEU A 26 -1.64 -1.41 9.10
N LEU A 27 -1.80 -2.67 9.51
CA LEU A 27 -2.69 -3.61 8.83
C LEU A 27 -4.11 -3.46 9.37
N PHE A 28 -5.01 -2.95 8.54
CA PHE A 28 -6.44 -2.84 8.85
C PHE A 28 -7.19 -4.04 8.27
N ASP A 29 -7.58 -4.98 9.14
CA ASP A 29 -8.36 -6.17 8.79
C ASP A 29 -9.87 -5.88 8.88
N ASN A 30 -10.51 -5.74 7.72
CA ASN A 30 -11.93 -5.37 7.60
C ASN A 30 -12.84 -6.62 7.54
N GLY A 31 -12.83 -7.43 8.60
CA GLY A 31 -13.67 -8.61 8.72
C GLY A 31 -13.18 -9.83 7.93
N SER A 32 -11.87 -10.04 7.79
CA SER A 32 -11.33 -11.23 7.12
C SER A 32 -11.58 -12.50 7.93
N ASP A 33 -11.79 -13.59 7.21
CA ASP A 33 -11.82 -14.96 7.73
C ASP A 33 -10.95 -15.88 6.84
N PRO A 34 -9.81 -16.37 7.34
CA PRO A 34 -9.27 -16.16 8.69
C PRO A 34 -8.73 -14.73 8.89
N SER A 35 -8.69 -14.29 10.15
CA SER A 35 -8.11 -13.00 10.55
C SER A 35 -6.59 -12.95 10.36
N PHE A 36 -6.03 -11.75 10.22
CA PHE A 36 -4.58 -11.57 10.11
C PHE A 36 -3.82 -11.39 11.44
N GLU A 37 -4.50 -11.43 12.58
CA GLU A 37 -3.95 -11.10 13.90
C GLU A 37 -2.63 -11.84 14.22
N SER A 38 -2.62 -13.18 14.10
CA SER A 38 -1.42 -13.99 14.36
C SER A 38 -0.27 -13.66 13.41
N SER A 39 -0.59 -13.31 12.17
CA SER A 39 0.41 -12.92 11.17
C SER A 39 0.98 -11.54 11.48
N ALA A 40 0.12 -10.58 11.86
CA ALA A 40 0.55 -9.24 12.26
C ALA A 40 1.43 -9.27 13.51
N GLN A 41 1.08 -10.09 14.52
CA GLN A 41 1.91 -10.32 15.70
C GLN A 41 3.28 -10.89 15.33
N LYS A 42 3.33 -11.90 14.47
CA LYS A 42 4.59 -12.51 14.01
C LYS A 42 5.47 -11.53 13.21
N LEU A 43 4.84 -10.65 12.44
CA LEU A 43 5.53 -9.63 11.65
C LEU A 43 5.91 -8.39 12.48
N GLU A 44 5.44 -8.31 13.73
CA GLU A 44 5.64 -7.17 14.64
C GLU A 44 5.19 -5.85 14.01
N ILE A 45 4.02 -5.85 13.37
CA ILE A 45 3.40 -4.65 12.79
C ILE A 45 2.16 -4.24 13.58
N ARG A 46 1.76 -2.98 13.43
CA ARG A 46 0.51 -2.49 14.03
C ARG A 46 -0.68 -3.13 13.33
N TYR A 47 -1.72 -3.45 14.10
CA TYR A 47 -2.87 -4.19 13.64
C TYR A 47 -4.16 -3.62 14.22
N HIS A 48 -5.17 -3.46 13.38
CA HIS A 48 -6.54 -3.17 13.77
C HIS A 48 -7.48 -4.13 13.04
N ARG A 49 -8.54 -4.57 13.72
CA ARG A 49 -9.55 -5.45 13.12
C ARG A 49 -10.95 -4.95 13.41
N GLU A 50 -11.75 -4.89 12.36
CA GLU A 50 -13.21 -4.91 12.47
C GLU A 50 -13.72 -6.35 12.43
N PRO A 51 -14.70 -6.72 13.28
CA PRO A 51 -15.20 -8.09 13.34
C PRO A 51 -15.93 -8.50 12.06
N GLU A 52 -16.51 -7.54 11.34
CA GLU A 52 -17.27 -7.72 10.10
C GLU A 52 -16.81 -6.71 9.04
N ASN A 53 -17.12 -6.97 7.77
CA ASN A 53 -16.77 -6.07 6.68
C ASN A 53 -17.68 -4.83 6.69
N ILE A 54 -17.12 -3.68 7.08
CA ILE A 54 -17.82 -2.39 7.15
C ILE A 54 -17.71 -1.57 5.85
N PHE A 55 -17.34 -2.18 4.72
CA PHE A 55 -17.00 -1.53 3.45
C PHE A 55 -15.75 -0.64 3.53
N VAL A 56 -15.28 -0.19 2.36
CA VAL A 56 -14.00 0.51 2.23
C VAL A 56 -14.02 1.92 2.82
N ASN A 57 -15.03 2.73 2.49
CA ASN A 57 -15.06 4.13 2.94
C ASN A 57 -15.18 4.26 4.48
N PRO A 58 -16.05 3.48 5.16
CA PRO A 58 -16.08 3.51 6.62
C PRO A 58 -14.77 3.07 7.25
N ALA A 59 -14.12 2.03 6.71
CA ALA A 59 -12.79 1.61 7.18
C ALA A 59 -11.75 2.72 7.03
N TRP A 60 -11.73 3.42 5.90
CA TRP A 60 -10.83 4.56 5.70
C TRP A 60 -11.09 5.69 6.69
N ASN A 61 -12.35 6.00 7.01
CA ASN A 61 -12.68 7.02 8.01
C ASN A 61 -12.12 6.66 9.40
N ILE A 62 -12.18 5.39 9.79
CA ILE A 62 -11.58 4.93 11.05
C ILE A 62 -10.07 5.14 11.04
N ILE A 63 -9.40 4.76 9.95
CA ILE A 63 -7.95 4.96 9.79
C ILE A 63 -7.59 6.44 9.92
N PHE A 64 -8.31 7.34 9.23
CA PHE A 64 -8.04 8.79 9.30
C PHE A 64 -8.23 9.38 10.70
N ILE A 65 -9.16 8.85 11.49
CA ILE A 65 -9.40 9.32 12.87
C ILE A 65 -8.34 8.77 13.84
N GLN A 66 -7.88 7.54 13.61
CA GLN A 66 -6.92 6.88 14.48
C GLN A 66 -5.48 7.36 14.28
N GLU A 67 -5.09 7.64 13.03
CA GLU A 67 -3.71 8.00 12.72
C GLU A 67 -3.42 9.46 13.04
N ASN A 68 -2.32 9.68 13.75
CA ASN A 68 -1.76 11.01 14.01
C ASN A 68 -0.41 11.13 13.29
N CYS A 69 -0.46 11.41 11.98
CA CYS A 69 0.71 11.59 11.14
C CYS A 69 0.53 12.76 10.18
N ASP A 70 1.65 13.34 9.71
CA ASP A 70 1.62 14.45 8.74
C ASP A 70 1.14 13.98 7.35
N TYR A 71 1.45 12.72 7.01
CA TYR A 71 1.09 12.10 5.74
C TYR A 71 0.64 10.66 5.94
N LEU A 72 -0.47 10.31 5.31
CA LEU A 72 -1.02 8.96 5.29
C LEU A 72 -1.04 8.42 3.86
N THR A 73 -0.56 7.19 3.67
CA THR A 73 -0.75 6.46 2.41
C THR A 73 -1.77 5.35 2.60
N LEU A 74 -2.86 5.41 1.85
CA LEU A 74 -3.78 4.29 1.69
C LEU A 74 -3.25 3.37 0.58
N LEU A 75 -2.73 2.21 0.96
CA LEU A 75 -2.18 1.22 0.05
C LEU A 75 -3.08 -0.03 0.02
N ASN A 76 -3.58 -0.39 -1.15
CA ASN A 76 -4.31 -1.65 -1.31
C ASN A 76 -3.39 -2.84 -1.05
N ASN A 77 -3.94 -3.89 -0.45
CA ASN A 77 -3.20 -5.10 -0.08
C ASN A 77 -2.62 -5.88 -1.27
N ASP A 78 -3.13 -5.64 -2.48
CA ASP A 78 -2.67 -6.23 -3.75
C ASP A 78 -1.71 -5.33 -4.56
N CYS A 79 -1.35 -4.16 -4.03
CA CYS A 79 -0.48 -3.19 -4.70
C CYS A 79 0.94 -3.21 -4.10
N PHE A 80 1.92 -3.61 -4.91
CA PHE A 80 3.31 -3.71 -4.51
C PHE A 80 4.10 -2.44 -4.88
N ILE A 81 4.91 -1.96 -3.94
CA ILE A 81 5.79 -0.82 -4.16
C ILE A 81 7.05 -1.27 -4.93
N LEU A 82 7.26 -0.77 -6.13
CA LEU A 82 8.41 -1.19 -6.96
C LEU A 82 9.70 -0.42 -6.67
N SER A 83 9.60 0.83 -6.22
CA SER A 83 10.75 1.68 -5.93
C SER A 83 11.02 1.71 -4.42
N PRO A 84 12.22 1.34 -3.93
CA PRO A 84 12.58 1.42 -2.52
C PRO A 84 12.40 2.82 -1.92
N ASN A 85 12.65 3.85 -2.72
CA ASN A 85 12.54 5.26 -2.34
C ASN A 85 11.15 5.85 -2.64
N TYR A 86 10.13 5.01 -2.90
CA TYR A 86 8.82 5.50 -3.31
C TYR A 86 8.23 6.51 -2.31
N PHE A 87 8.19 6.16 -1.03
CA PHE A 87 7.57 7.01 -0.01
C PHE A 87 8.39 8.29 0.21
N THR A 88 9.72 8.17 0.30
CA THR A 88 10.60 9.34 0.47
C THR A 88 10.49 10.31 -0.70
N ASP A 89 10.53 9.81 -1.94
CA ASP A 89 10.38 10.65 -3.13
C ASP A 89 8.99 11.31 -3.18
N VAL A 90 7.91 10.60 -2.82
CA VAL A 90 6.56 11.18 -2.80
C VAL A 90 6.46 12.29 -1.76
N LEU A 91 6.96 12.05 -0.54
CA LEU A 91 6.94 13.05 0.54
C LEU A 91 7.75 14.29 0.16
N ASP A 92 8.96 14.12 -0.37
CA ASP A 92 9.79 15.22 -0.88
C ASP A 92 9.03 16.05 -1.91
N HIS A 93 8.36 15.42 -2.87
CA HIS A 93 7.59 16.14 -3.87
C HIS A 93 6.37 16.84 -3.27
N MET A 94 5.67 16.21 -2.32
CA MET A 94 4.50 16.81 -1.69
C MET A 94 4.86 18.05 -0.88
N GLN A 95 5.92 17.97 -0.08
CA GLN A 95 6.41 19.08 0.75
C GLN A 95 6.94 20.24 -0.10
N ASN A 96 7.80 19.95 -1.09
CA ASN A 96 8.44 20.99 -1.89
C ASN A 96 7.49 21.72 -2.84
N ASN A 97 6.29 21.17 -3.10
CA ASN A 97 5.33 21.72 -4.05
C ASN A 97 3.95 22.03 -3.42
N ASP A 98 3.84 22.01 -2.09
CA ASP A 98 2.59 22.29 -1.35
C ASP A 98 1.40 21.44 -1.82
N ILE A 99 1.61 20.12 -1.94
CA ILE A 99 0.61 19.16 -2.43
C ILE A 99 -0.06 18.47 -1.25
N GLY A 100 -1.38 18.64 -1.12
CA GLY A 100 -2.17 17.95 -0.08
C GLY A 100 -2.51 16.48 -0.39
N ILE A 101 -2.64 16.11 -1.68
CA ILE A 101 -2.97 14.74 -2.10
C ILE A 101 -2.15 14.37 -3.33
N SER A 102 -1.51 13.20 -3.29
CA SER A 102 -0.82 12.62 -4.44
C SER A 102 -1.38 11.23 -4.76
N SER A 103 -1.20 10.80 -6.01
CA SER A 103 -1.51 9.43 -6.43
C SER A 103 -0.38 8.89 -7.30
N CYS A 104 -0.11 7.59 -7.22
CA CYS A 104 0.90 6.94 -8.04
C CYS A 104 0.35 6.39 -9.35
N LYS A 105 1.22 6.27 -10.35
CA LYS A 105 0.89 5.52 -11.57
C LYS A 105 1.09 4.04 -11.26
N THR A 106 0.03 3.26 -11.28
CA THR A 106 0.12 1.80 -11.18
C THR A 106 0.55 1.22 -12.53
N LYS A 107 1.36 0.15 -12.48
CA LYS A 107 1.65 -0.70 -13.64
C LYS A 107 0.90 -2.00 -13.43
N ASN A 108 -0.03 -2.32 -14.33
CA ASN A 108 -0.70 -3.62 -14.29
C ASN A 108 0.24 -4.70 -14.84
N ILE A 109 0.56 -5.69 -14.01
CA ILE A 109 1.52 -6.76 -14.31
C ILE A 109 0.89 -7.87 -15.20
N MET A 110 -0.43 -7.87 -15.44
CA MET A 110 -1.13 -8.87 -16.27
C MET A 110 -0.77 -8.89 -17.76
N GLN A 111 0.14 -8.05 -18.23
CA GLN A 111 0.77 -8.18 -19.57
C GLN A 111 2.03 -9.05 -19.57
N LEU A 112 2.40 -9.66 -18.45
CA LEU A 112 3.56 -10.57 -18.34
C LEU A 112 3.05 -12.02 -18.37
N ASN A 113 3.18 -12.64 -19.55
CA ASN A 113 2.66 -13.96 -19.93
C ASN A 113 3.33 -15.17 -19.22
N THR A 114 3.83 -14.99 -17.99
CA THR A 114 4.61 -16.00 -17.25
C THR A 114 4.10 -16.12 -15.83
N GLU A 115 4.09 -17.35 -15.29
CA GLU A 115 3.81 -17.63 -13.88
C GLU A 115 4.54 -16.63 -12.97
N LEU A 116 3.80 -16.08 -11.99
CA LEU A 116 4.32 -15.19 -10.96
C LEU A 116 5.31 -15.94 -10.06
N LYS A 117 6.54 -16.14 -10.54
CA LYS A 117 7.66 -16.59 -9.73
C LYS A 117 8.21 -15.37 -9.00
N THR A 118 8.08 -15.41 -7.67
CA THR A 118 8.39 -14.34 -6.71
C THR A 118 9.79 -13.75 -6.87
N ASP A 119 10.72 -14.47 -7.46
CA ASP A 119 12.11 -14.05 -7.47
C ASP A 119 12.38 -13.02 -8.59
N ASN A 120 11.48 -12.92 -9.59
CA ASN A 120 11.69 -12.04 -10.74
C ASN A 120 11.12 -10.63 -10.57
N PHE A 121 10.13 -10.43 -9.69
CA PHE A 121 9.37 -9.17 -9.59
C PHE A 121 9.79 -8.27 -8.43
N PHE A 122 10.56 -8.80 -7.48
CA PHE A 122 10.96 -8.06 -6.28
C PHE A 122 12.37 -7.48 -6.39
N PHE A 123 13.14 -7.90 -7.40
CA PHE A 123 14.49 -7.41 -7.69
C PHE A 123 14.52 -6.51 -8.92
N PHE A 124 13.58 -5.56 -9.04
CA PHE A 124 13.69 -4.48 -10.03
C PHE A 124 14.69 -3.40 -9.57
N TYR A 125 15.95 -3.78 -9.29
CA TYR A 125 17.05 -2.82 -9.03
C TYR A 125 17.18 -1.76 -10.14
N LYS A 126 16.68 -2.06 -11.35
CA LYS A 126 16.64 -1.14 -12.50
C LYS A 126 15.57 -0.04 -12.42
N GLU A 127 14.62 -0.11 -11.48
CA GLU A 127 13.59 0.92 -11.27
C GLU A 127 13.95 1.92 -10.15
N ASN A 128 15.17 1.86 -9.59
CA ASN A 128 15.76 2.83 -8.66
C ASN A 128 16.05 4.22 -9.30
N LYS A 129 15.14 4.72 -10.12
CA LYS A 129 15.19 6.10 -10.61
C LYS A 129 14.27 6.94 -9.75
N LYS A 130 14.77 8.09 -9.29
CA LYS A 130 13.99 9.10 -8.58
C LYS A 130 12.64 9.32 -9.28
N LEU A 131 11.54 9.27 -8.52
CA LEU A 131 10.21 9.50 -9.08
C LEU A 131 10.17 10.87 -9.78
N LYS A 132 9.66 10.88 -11.01
CA LYS A 132 9.45 12.12 -11.75
C LYS A 132 8.12 12.73 -11.35
N PHE A 133 8.16 13.94 -10.81
CA PHE A 133 6.96 14.76 -10.60
C PHE A 133 6.37 15.20 -11.94
N ILE A 134 5.04 15.16 -12.06
CA ILE A 134 4.30 15.60 -13.26
C ILE A 134 3.13 16.47 -12.79
N ALA A 135 3.26 17.80 -12.90
CA ALA A 135 2.25 18.75 -12.44
C ALA A 135 0.92 18.67 -13.23
N ASN A 136 0.97 18.33 -14.52
CA ASN A 136 -0.19 18.37 -15.43
C ASN A 136 -0.75 16.98 -15.77
N ALA A 137 -0.57 16.00 -14.87
CA ALA A 137 -1.12 14.66 -15.08
C ALA A 137 -2.65 14.69 -14.93
N ARG A 138 -3.38 14.55 -16.04
CA ARG A 138 -4.84 14.40 -16.01
C ARG A 138 -5.18 12.99 -15.53
N ARG A 139 -5.78 12.89 -14.35
CA ARG A 139 -6.34 11.63 -13.83
C ARG A 139 -7.80 11.86 -13.46
N GLN A 140 -8.63 10.88 -13.78
CA GLN A 140 -10.04 10.89 -13.42
C GLN A 140 -10.18 10.16 -12.09
N GLY A 141 -10.78 10.84 -11.11
CA GLY A 141 -11.17 10.28 -9.82
C GLY A 141 -12.42 11.01 -9.40
N TRP A 142 -13.37 10.29 -8.80
CA TRP A 142 -14.60 10.86 -8.29
C TRP A 142 -14.44 11.03 -6.78
N LEU A 143 -14.48 12.27 -6.31
CA LEU A 143 -14.72 12.57 -4.90
C LEU A 143 -16.22 12.81 -4.79
N MET A 144 -16.95 11.88 -4.18
CA MET A 144 -18.36 12.10 -3.82
C MET A 144 -18.40 12.43 -2.33
N THR A 145 -18.98 13.59 -2.00
CA THR A 145 -19.28 14.03 -0.63
C THR A 145 -20.72 13.71 -0.29
#